data_AF-A0AA51LSN7-F1
#
_entry.id   AF-A0AA51LSN7-F1
#
_cell.length_a   1.000
_cell.length_b   1.000
_cell.length_c   1.000
_cell.angle_alpha   90.00
_cell.angle_beta   90.00
_cell.angle_gamma   90.00
#
_symmetry.space_group_name_H-M   'P 1'
#
loop_
_entity.id
_entity.type
_entity.pdbx_description
1 polymer ?
#
loop_
_entity_poly.entity_id
_entity_poly.type
_entity_poly.pdbx_seq_one_letter_code
_entity_poly.pdbx_strand_id
1 'polypeptide(L)'
;MDSTEFLLYWLVFCTVYFLISIPVVKNYYWKKHGVPIKIINGGWNAFFSGATFLMSIWPLILVLPRYKDPEPCRHVEHVRARAEYARLSEAYARERR
;
A
#
# COMPACT_ATOMS: atom_id res chain seq x y z
N MET A 1 28.46 21.76 6.78
CA MET A 1 27.53 20.85 7.45
C MET A 1 28.36 19.70 7.99
N ASP A 2 28.41 19.57 9.31
CA ASP A 2 29.09 18.43 9.95
C ASP A 2 28.27 17.15 9.72
N SER A 3 28.95 16.00 9.78
CA SER A 3 28.39 14.65 9.73
C SER A 3 27.15 14.45 10.62
N THR A 4 27.11 15.07 11.80
CA THR A 4 25.98 15.01 12.74
C THR A 4 24.76 15.75 12.20
N GLU A 5 24.95 16.95 11.65
CA GLU A 5 23.88 17.75 11.05
C GLU A 5 23.32 17.07 9.81
N PHE A 6 24.20 16.53 8.95
CA PHE A 6 23.81 15.74 7.78
C PHE A 6 22.93 14.55 8.17
N LEU A 7 23.33 13.80 9.21
CA LEU A 7 22.57 12.64 9.69
C LEU A 7 21.16 13.02 10.14
N LEU A 8 21.01 14.12 10.89
CA LEU A 8 19.70 14.60 11.34
C LEU A 8 18.79 14.98 10.16
N TYR A 9 19.30 15.75 9.20
CA TYR A 9 18.53 16.10 8.00
C TYR A 9 18.17 14.86 7.18
N TRP A 10 19.09 13.91 7.06
CA TRP A 10 18.85 12.66 6.35
C TRP A 10 17.75 11.81 7.00
N LEU A 11 17.76 11.70 8.34
CA LEU A 11 16.71 10.98 9.08
C LEU A 11 15.35 11.64 8.92
N VAL A 12 15.27 12.97 9.07
CA VAL A 12 14.03 13.73 8.84
C VAL A 12 13.51 13.53 7.42
N PHE A 13 14.39 13.64 6.43
CA PHE A 13 14.04 13.40 5.03
C PHE A 13 13.49 11.98 4.84
N CYS A 14 14.17 10.96 5.35
CA CYS A 14 13.72 9.57 5.29
C CYS A 14 12.33 9.41 5.94
N THR A 15 12.13 9.95 7.15
CA THR A 15 10.86 9.86 7.86
C THR A 15 9.72 10.50 7.06
N VAL A 16 9.90 11.72 6.57
CA VAL A 16 8.88 12.42 5.77
C VAL A 16 8.60 11.66 4.47
N TYR A 17 9.64 11.18 3.79
CA TYR A 17 9.52 10.40 2.56
C TYR A 17 8.67 9.14 2.77
N PHE A 18 8.96 8.36 3.82
CA PHE A 18 8.21 7.15 4.14
C PHE A 18 6.78 7.46 4.62
N LEU A 19 6.55 8.55 5.36
CA LEU A 19 5.20 8.95 5.78
C LEU A 19 4.29 9.25 4.59
N ILE A 20 4.78 10.00 3.58
CA ILE A 20 4.02 10.32 2.36
C ILE A 20 3.73 9.05 1.54
N SER A 21 4.65 8.08 1.55
CA SER A 21 4.47 6.84 0.80
C SER A 21 3.28 6.00 1.30
N ILE A 22 2.90 6.08 2.58
CA ILE A 22 1.83 5.27 3.19
C ILE A 22 0.50 5.40 2.43
N PRO A 23 -0.09 6.60 2.25
CA PRO A 23 -1.35 6.75 1.50
C PRO A 23 -1.21 6.33 0.04
N VAL A 24 -0.08 6.63 -0.61
CA VAL A 24 0.17 6.28 -2.02
C VAL A 24 0.16 4.76 -2.22
N VAL A 25 0.91 4.04 -1.37
CA VAL A 25 1.00 2.58 -1.41
C VAL A 25 -0.34 1.95 -1.06
N LYS A 26 -1.08 2.47 -0.06
CA LYS A 26 -2.43 1.99 0.26
C LYS A 26 -3.38 2.13 -0.92
N ASN A 27 -3.39 3.28 -1.59
CA ASN A 27 -4.23 3.52 -2.76
C ASN A 27 -3.83 2.61 -3.94
N TYR A 28 -2.53 2.48 -4.21
CA TYR A 28 -2.03 1.57 -5.23
C TYR A 28 -2.43 0.11 -4.96
N TYR A 29 -2.28 -0.36 -3.72
CA TYR A 29 -2.69 -1.70 -3.33
C TYR A 29 -4.19 -1.90 -3.52
N TRP A 30 -4.99 -0.91 -3.13
CA TRP A 30 -6.43 -0.96 -3.33
C TRP A 30 -6.79 -1.07 -4.82
N LYS A 31 -6.21 -0.25 -5.69
CA LYS A 31 -6.43 -0.33 -7.14
C LYS A 31 -6.00 -1.67 -7.72
N LYS A 32 -4.82 -2.16 -7.34
CA LYS A 32 -4.25 -3.40 -7.88
C LYS A 32 -4.94 -4.66 -7.37
N HIS A 33 -5.32 -4.70 -6.10
CA HIS A 33 -5.81 -5.91 -5.45
C HIS A 33 -7.30 -5.88 -5.11
N GLY A 34 -7.92 -4.71 -4.98
CA GLY A 34 -9.34 -4.54 -4.64
C GLY A 34 -9.67 -4.82 -3.18
N VAL A 35 -8.64 -4.97 -2.33
CA VAL A 35 -8.77 -5.19 -0.88
C VAL A 35 -7.67 -4.45 -0.13
N PRO A 36 -7.86 -4.14 1.16
CA PRO A 36 -6.83 -3.54 2.00
C PRO A 36 -5.58 -4.43 2.07
N ILE A 37 -4.41 -3.82 2.04
CA ILE A 37 -3.11 -4.50 2.15
C ILE A 37 -3.02 -5.46 3.36
N LYS A 38 -3.69 -5.11 4.47
CA LYS A 38 -3.73 -5.94 5.69
C LYS A 38 -4.36 -7.31 5.47
N ILE A 39 -5.28 -7.45 4.51
CA ILE A 39 -6.02 -8.69 4.24
C ILE A 39 -5.16 -9.68 3.45
N ILE A 40 -4.34 -9.18 2.52
CA ILE A 40 -3.51 -10.03 1.66
C ILE A 40 -2.21 -10.44 2.35
N ASN A 41 -1.59 -9.53 3.10
CA ASN A 41 -0.23 -9.74 3.61
C ASN A 41 -0.18 -10.43 4.99
N GLY A 42 -1.28 -11.05 5.46
CA GLY A 42 -1.27 -11.87 6.69
C GLY A 42 -0.82 -11.13 7.97
N GLY A 43 -0.94 -9.80 8.01
CA GLY A 43 -0.56 -8.98 9.17
C GLY A 43 0.72 -8.15 8.99
N TRP A 44 1.44 -7.91 10.09
CA TRP A 44 2.60 -7.00 10.13
C TRP A 44 3.81 -7.49 9.32
N ASN A 45 4.01 -8.81 9.23
CA ASN A 45 5.27 -9.38 8.73
C ASN A 45 5.49 -9.25 7.20
N ALA A 46 4.44 -9.23 6.38
CA ALA A 46 4.59 -9.01 4.93
C ALA A 46 4.31 -7.55 4.49
N PHE A 47 3.96 -6.67 5.43
CA PHE A 47 4.04 -5.22 5.20
C PHE A 47 5.49 -4.82 4.86
N PHE A 48 6.47 -5.56 5.39
CA PHE A 48 7.88 -5.23 5.26
C PHE A 48 8.57 -5.65 3.95
N SER A 49 8.01 -6.54 3.12
CA SER A 49 8.67 -6.95 1.87
C SER A 49 8.08 -6.25 0.64
N GLY A 50 6.78 -6.44 0.37
CA GLY A 50 6.11 -5.83 -0.79
C GLY A 50 5.75 -4.36 -0.60
N ALA A 51 5.26 -4.00 0.60
CA ALA A 51 4.88 -2.61 0.88
C ALA A 51 6.11 -1.72 1.02
N THR A 52 7.16 -2.16 1.72
CA THR A 52 8.42 -1.38 1.84
C THR A 52 9.06 -1.09 0.48
N PHE A 53 9.05 -2.05 -0.45
CA PHE A 53 9.52 -1.79 -1.81
C PHE A 53 8.67 -0.70 -2.49
N LEU A 54 7.34 -0.81 -2.41
CA LEU A 54 6.45 0.22 -2.98
C LEU A 54 6.60 1.57 -2.28
N MET A 55 6.91 1.57 -0.98
CA MET A 55 7.21 2.77 -0.20
C MET A 55 8.52 3.41 -0.61
N SER A 56 9.53 2.65 -1.09
CA SER A 56 10.77 3.25 -1.59
C SER A 56 10.60 3.85 -2.99
N ILE A 57 9.67 3.33 -3.80
CA ILE A 57 9.42 3.80 -5.18
C ILE A 57 8.13 4.62 -5.35
N TRP A 58 7.53 5.13 -4.27
CA TRP A 58 6.23 5.83 -4.33
C TRP A 58 6.15 7.00 -5.33
N PRO A 59 7.22 7.79 -5.61
CA PRO A 59 7.13 8.84 -6.62
C PRO A 59 6.87 8.26 -8.01
N LEU A 60 7.45 7.11 -8.33
CA LEU A 60 7.22 6.41 -9.60
C LEU A 60 5.78 5.92 -9.70
N ILE A 61 5.16 5.54 -8.57
CA ILE A 61 3.75 5.12 -8.55
C ILE A 61 2.81 6.24 -9.00
N LEU A 62 3.17 7.50 -8.71
CA LEU A 62 2.37 8.67 -9.07
C LEU A 62 2.62 9.15 -10.50
N VAL A 63 3.86 9.05 -10.98
CA VAL A 63 4.27 9.62 -12.27
C VAL A 63 4.01 8.66 -13.44
N LEU A 64 4.25 7.36 -13.25
CA LEU A 64 4.19 6.39 -14.34
C LEU A 64 2.75 5.87 -14.53
N PRO A 65 2.17 5.99 -15.75
CA PRO A 65 0.79 5.58 -16.01
C PRO A 65 0.49 4.13 -15.60
N ARG A 66 1.45 3.23 -15.86
CA ARG A 66 1.35 1.80 -15.52
C ARG A 66 1.13 1.55 -14.02
N TYR A 67 1.67 2.41 -13.16
CA TYR A 67 1.52 2.27 -11.71
C TYR A 67 0.37 3.12 -11.17
N LYS A 68 0.02 4.22 -11.83
CA LYS A 68 -1.15 5.03 -11.48
C LYS A 68 -2.44 4.22 -11.57
N ASP A 69 -2.59 3.45 -12.65
CA ASP A 69 -3.75 2.60 -12.92
C ASP A 69 -3.28 1.16 -13.21
N PRO A 70 -2.88 0.42 -12.16
CA PRO A 70 -2.31 -0.90 -12.31
C PRO A 70 -3.38 -1.91 -12.71
N GLU A 71 -3.01 -2.85 -13.59
CA GLU A 71 -3.88 -3.98 -13.89
C GLU A 71 -4.22 -4.77 -12.61
N PRO A 72 -5.49 -5.18 -12.45
CA PRO A 72 -5.90 -5.98 -11.32
C PRO A 72 -5.10 -7.27 -11.24
N CYS A 73 -4.61 -7.60 -10.05
CA CYS A 73 -3.88 -8.82 -9.80
C CYS A 73 -4.79 -10.04 -10.03
N ARG A 74 -4.31 -11.00 -10.83
CA ARG A 74 -5.05 -12.22 -11.21
C ARG A 74 -4.67 -13.46 -10.38
N HIS A 75 -3.83 -13.30 -9.35
CA HIS A 75 -3.49 -14.40 -8.44
C HIS A 75 -4.75 -14.91 -7.73
N VAL A 76 -4.94 -16.23 -7.74
CA VAL A 76 -6.16 -16.90 -7.24
C VAL A 76 -6.50 -16.47 -5.81
N GLU A 77 -5.49 -16.36 -4.94
CA GLU A 77 -5.66 -15.94 -3.55
C GLU A 77 -6.20 -14.50 -3.44
N HIS A 78 -5.72 -13.57 -4.26
CA HIS A 78 -6.21 -12.19 -4.27
C HIS A 78 -7.60 -12.06 -4.86
N VAL A 79 -7.92 -12.87 -5.87
CA VAL A 79 -9.27 -12.92 -6.46
C VAL A 79 -10.27 -13.42 -5.42
N ARG A 80 -9.93 -14.50 -4.69
CA ARG A 80 -10.75 -15.01 -3.57
C ARG A 80 -10.91 -13.98 -2.46
N ALA A 81 -9.82 -13.35 -2.03
CA ALA A 81 -9.85 -12.32 -1.00
C ALA A 81 -10.73 -11.12 -1.40
N ARG A 82 -10.71 -10.71 -2.67
CA ARG A 82 -11.58 -9.64 -3.20
C ARG A 82 -13.05 -10.02 -3.16
N ALA A 83 -13.39 -11.22 -3.61
CA ALA A 83 -14.78 -11.71 -3.58
C ALA A 83 -15.29 -11.78 -2.14
N GLU A 84 -14.49 -12.32 -1.22
CA GLU A 84 -14.87 -12.44 0.19
C GLU A 84 -15.00 -11.08 0.87
N TYR A 85 -14.07 -10.16 0.61
CA TYR A 85 -14.15 -8.80 1.15
C TYR A 85 -15.40 -8.07 0.65
N ALA A 86 -15.75 -8.20 -0.63
CA ALA A 86 -16.98 -7.64 -1.17
C ALA A 86 -18.22 -8.21 -0.45
N ARG A 87 -18.30 -9.54 -0.30
CA ARG A 87 -19.38 -10.22 0.40
C ARG A 87 -19.55 -9.74 1.85
N LEU A 88 -18.44 -9.64 2.60
CA LEU A 88 -18.44 -9.15 3.98
C LEU A 88 -18.84 -7.67 4.05
N SER A 89 -18.33 -6.83 3.14
CA SER A 89 -18.66 -5.40 3.11
C SER A 89 -20.15 -5.14 2.87
N GLU A 90 -20.80 -5.93 2.01
CA GLU A 90 -22.23 -5.86 1.78
C GLU A 90 -23.05 -6.36 2.97
N ALA A 91 -22.60 -7.44 3.63
CA ALA A 91 -23.25 -7.94 4.83
C ALA A 91 -23.23 -6.89 5.95
N TYR A 92 -22.08 -6.28 6.22
CA TYR A 92 -21.97 -5.18 7.19
C TYR A 92 -22.81 -3.96 6.79
N ALA A 93 -22.91 -3.63 5.49
CA ALA A 93 -23.74 -2.53 5.02
C ALA A 93 -25.24 -2.80 5.22
N ARG A 94 -25.67 -4.06 5.14
CA ARG A 94 -27.06 -4.49 5.42
C ARG A 94 -27.38 -4.43 6.92
N GLU A 95 -26.46 -4.86 7.79
CA GLU A 95 -26.65 -4.79 9.25
C GLU A 95 -26.71 -3.36 9.80
N ARG A 96 -26.14 -2.39 9.07
CA ARG A 96 -26.11 -0.98 9.46
C ARG A 96 -27.34 -0.16 9.01
N ARG A 97 -28.23 -0.75 8.23
CA ARG A 97 -29.48 -0.13 7.75
C ARG A 97 -30.65 -0.60 8.58
#